data_AF-J3BFV7-F1
#
_entry.id   AF-J3BFV7-F1
#
_cell.length_a   1.000
_cell.length_b   1.000
_cell.length_c   1.000
_cell.angle_alpha   90.00
_cell.angle_beta   90.00
_cell.angle_gamma   90.00
#
_symmetry.space_group_name_H-M   'P 1'
#
loop_
_entity.id
_entity.type
_entity.pdbx_description
1 polymer ?
#
loop_
_entity_poly.entity_id
_entity_poly.type
_entity_poly.pdbx_seq_one_letter_code
_entity_poly.pdbx_strand_id
1 'polypeptide(L)' 'AGLPAADALQEQSIAADGDLVEAERAALVRALSRSSGNVSQAAVALGMSRATLHRKMKRLNLH' A
#
# COMPACT_ATOMS: atom_id res chain seq x y z
N ALA A 1 -18.00 -3.74 33.95
CA ALA A 1 -16.74 -4.44 33.64
C ALA A 1 -15.99 -3.60 32.61
N GLY A 2 -14.74 -3.23 32.89
CA GLY A 2 -13.91 -2.46 31.96
C GLY A 2 -13.28 -3.39 30.94
N LEU A 3 -13.44 -3.09 29.65
CA LEU A 3 -12.77 -3.82 28.58
C LEU A 3 -11.25 -3.54 28.64
N PRO A 4 -10.39 -4.57 28.53
CA PRO A 4 -8.94 -4.36 28.46
C PRO A 4 -8.59 -3.53 27.22
N ALA A 5 -7.74 -2.52 27.39
CA ALA A 5 -7.32 -1.62 26.30
C ALA A 5 -6.67 -2.37 25.11
N ALA A 6 -6.10 -3.55 25.35
CA ALA A 6 -5.51 -4.39 24.33
C ALA A 6 -6.55 -4.96 23.34
N ASP A 7 -7.75 -5.33 23.81
CA ASP A 7 -8.80 -5.91 22.96
C ASP A 7 -9.41 -4.84 22.04
N ALA A 8 -9.59 -3.61 22.54
CA ALA A 8 -10.09 -2.50 21.74
C ALA A 8 -9.10 -2.08 20.62
N LEU A 9 -7.79 -2.23 20.85
CA LEU A 9 -6.76 -1.92 19.85
C LEU A 9 -6.60 -3.04 18.83
N GLN A 10 -6.81 -4.30 19.24
CA GLN A 10 -6.62 -5.47 18.38
C GLN A 10 -7.62 -5.48 17.22
N GLU A 11 -8.91 -5.21 17.46
CA GLU A 11 -9.93 -5.12 16.39
C GLU A 11 -9.65 -3.96 15.41
N GLN A 12 -9.15 -2.84 15.93
CA GLN A 12 -8.81 -1.66 15.12
C GLN A 12 -7.57 -1.90 14.25
N SER A 13 -6.59 -2.65 14.75
CA SER A 13 -5.31 -2.89 14.08
C SER A 13 -5.45 -3.76 12.82
N ILE A 14 -6.29 -4.79 12.83
CA ILE A 14 -6.47 -5.69 11.67
C ILE A 14 -7.22 -4.99 10.53
N ALA A 15 -8.26 -4.22 10.85
CA ALA A 15 -8.96 -3.40 9.86
C ALA A 15 -8.04 -2.31 9.26
N ALA A 16 -7.24 -1.64 10.10
CA ALA A 16 -6.32 -0.60 9.67
C ALA A 16 -5.18 -1.11 8.76
N ASP A 17 -4.67 -2.32 9.00
CA ASP A 17 -3.62 -2.90 8.14
C ASP A 17 -4.16 -3.24 6.74
N GLY A 18 -5.38 -3.78 6.66
CA GLY A 18 -6.08 -4.02 5.40
C GLY A 18 -6.35 -2.74 4.61
N ASP A 19 -6.85 -1.70 5.28
CA ASP A 19 -7.12 -0.40 4.67
C ASP A 19 -5.85 0.28 4.15
N LEU A 20 -4.74 0.18 4.88
CA LEU A 20 -3.45 0.71 4.45
C LEU A 20 -2.93 -0.01 3.20
N VAL A 21 -3.06 -1.35 3.16
CA VAL A 21 -2.65 -2.16 2.02
C VAL A 21 -3.47 -1.81 0.77
N GLU A 22 -4.78 -1.64 0.91
CA GLU A 22 -5.65 -1.29 -0.21
C GLU A 22 -5.39 0.15 -0.69
N ALA A 23 -5.18 1.10 0.24
CA ALA A 23 -4.80 2.47 -0.10
C ALA A 23 -3.47 2.51 -0.88
N GLU A 24 -2.49 1.70 -0.46
CA GLU A 24 -1.21 1.55 -1.13
C GLU A 24 -1.39 0.94 -2.54
N ARG A 25 -2.20 -0.12 -2.66
CA ARG A 25 -2.52 -0.76 -3.95
C ARG A 25 -3.14 0.23 -4.91
N ALA A 26 -4.16 0.96 -4.46
CA ALA A 26 -4.85 1.94 -5.27
C ALA A 26 -3.91 3.08 -5.71
N ALA A 27 -3.00 3.53 -4.85
CA ALA A 27 -2.00 4.54 -5.21
C ALA A 27 -1.02 4.03 -6.29
N LEU A 28 -0.55 2.80 -6.16
CA LEU A 28 0.35 2.17 -7.12
C LEU A 28 -0.30 2.02 -8.49
N VAL A 29 -1.53 1.49 -8.52
CA VAL A 29 -2.31 1.30 -9.75
C VAL A 29 -2.53 2.64 -10.45
N ARG A 30 -2.96 3.68 -9.72
CA ARG A 30 -3.14 5.03 -10.30
C ARG A 30 -1.86 5.59 -10.89
N ALA A 31 -0.73 5.43 -10.21
CA ALA A 31 0.56 5.91 -10.71
C ALA A 31 0.98 5.18 -11.98
N LEU A 32 0.83 3.85 -12.01
CA LEU A 32 1.13 3.01 -13.18
C LEU A 32 0.22 3.34 -14.37
N SER A 33 -1.08 3.53 -14.14
CA SER A 33 -2.02 3.92 -15.20
C SER A 33 -1.67 5.29 -15.78
N ARG A 34 -1.28 6.27 -14.95
CA ARG A 34 -0.86 7.61 -15.42
C ARG A 34 0.47 7.59 -16.16
N SER A 35 1.35 6.65 -15.84
CA SER A 35 2.65 6.49 -16.49
C SER A 35 2.62 5.48 -17.64
N SER A 36 1.45 5.04 -18.10
CA SER A 36 1.28 4.02 -19.15
C SER A 36 2.10 2.75 -18.90
N GLY A 37 2.15 2.28 -17.66
CA GLY A 37 2.92 1.10 -17.25
C GLY A 37 4.43 1.35 -17.08
N ASN A 38 4.93 2.57 -17.28
CA ASN A 38 6.33 2.89 -17.02
C ASN A 38 6.61 2.96 -15.51
N VAL A 39 7.14 1.86 -14.99
CA VAL A 39 7.50 1.68 -13.57
C VAL A 39 8.47 2.76 -13.07
N SER A 40 9.41 3.22 -13.89
CA SER A 40 10.39 4.24 -13.46
C SER A 40 9.71 5.60 -13.28
N GLN A 41 8.82 5.96 -14.20
CA GLN A 41 8.03 7.20 -14.12
C GLN A 41 7.03 7.15 -12.96
N ALA A 42 6.35 6.03 -12.74
CA ALA A 42 5.47 5.83 -11.58
C ALA A 42 6.23 5.97 -10.25
N ALA A 43 7.46 5.44 -10.17
CA ALA A 43 8.29 5.54 -8.98
C ALA A 43 8.67 6.99 -8.66
N VAL A 44 9.06 7.75 -9.69
CA VAL A 44 9.35 9.19 -9.57
C VAL A 44 8.11 9.97 -9.14
N ALA A 45 6.95 9.69 -9.75
CA ALA A 45 5.69 10.35 -9.39
C ALA A 45 5.24 10.08 -7.94
N LEU A 46 5.61 8.92 -7.38
CA LEU A 46 5.34 8.56 -5.99
C LEU A 46 6.48 8.92 -5.02
N GLY A 47 7.57 9.52 -5.50
CA GLY A 47 8.70 9.92 -4.67
C GLY A 47 9.49 8.75 -4.07
N MET A 48 9.52 7.60 -4.73
CA MET A 48 10.24 6.41 -4.24
C MET A 48 11.22 5.85 -5.27
N SER A 49 12.18 5.05 -4.79
CA SER A 49 13.10 4.35 -5.69
C SER A 49 12.37 3.29 -6.53
N ARG A 50 12.87 3.03 -7.74
CA ARG A 50 12.39 1.94 -8.60
C ARG A 50 12.42 0.58 -7.90
N ALA A 51 13.47 0.30 -7.12
CA ALA A 51 13.60 -0.95 -6.37
C ALA A 51 12.50 -1.11 -5.30
N THR A 52 12.17 -0.02 -4.60
CA THR A 52 11.06 0.01 -3.64
C THR A 52 9.73 -0.23 -4.32
N LEU A 53 9.48 0.43 -5.47
CA LEU A 53 8.27 0.24 -6.25
C LEU A 53 8.11 -1.21 -6.71
N HIS A 54 9.16 -1.82 -7.27
CA HIS A 54 9.15 -3.24 -7.68
C HIS A 54 8.85 -4.19 -6.53
N ARG A 55 9.45 -3.98 -5.35
CA ARG A 55 9.15 -4.80 -4.16
C ARG A 55 7.68 -4.68 -3.75
N LYS A 56 7.12 -3.46 -3.76
CA LYS A 56 5.70 -3.22 -3.44
C LYS A 56 4.78 -3.86 -4.47
N MET A 57 5.06 -3.71 -5.76
CA MET A 57 4.32 -4.36 -6.85
C MET A 57 4.31 -5.88 -6.70
N LYS A 58 5.47 -6.50 -6.44
CA LYS A 58 5.58 -7.94 -6.21
C LYS A 58 4.78 -8.39 -4.99
N ARG A 59 4.82 -7.64 -3.89
CA ARG A 59 4.04 -7.94 -2.67
C ARG A 59 2.53 -7.86 -2.90
N LEU A 60 2.07 -6.94 -3.75
CA LEU A 60 0.66 -6.70 -4.05
C LEU A 60 0.15 -7.48 -5.27
N ASN A 61 0.98 -8.36 -5.86
CA ASN A 61 0.69 -9.14 -7.07
C ASN A 61 0.27 -8.25 -8.26
N LEU A 62 0.93 -7.11 -8.41
CA LEU A 62 0.81 -6.21 -9.55
C LEU A 62 1.98 -6.52 -10.49
N HIS A 63 1.83 -7.51 -11.36
CA HIS A 63 2.81 -7.86 -12.41
C HIS A 63 2.20 -7.72 -13.79
#